data_AF-A0A8J2WC35-F1
#
_entry.id   AF-A0A8J2WC35-F1
#
_cell.length_a   1.000
_cell.length_b   1.000
_cell.length_c   1.000
_cell.angle_alpha   90.00
_cell.angle_beta   90.00
_cell.angle_gamma   90.00
#
_symmetry.space_group_name_H-M   'P 1'
#
loop_
_entity.id
_entity.type
_entity.pdbx_description
1 polymer ?
#
loop_
_entity_poly.entity_id
_entity_poly.type
_entity_poly.pdbx_seq_one_letter_code
_entity_poly.pdbx_strand_id
1 'polypeptide(L)'
;MKSLLTEKEGERGYSRQYVKVADTADGVICIDSNLDSSNRKFRGITYFLSSVFLPQGYPSSVSSDYLEYQIWDTIQAFASSLSGSLSTRAVLEGVGVGSSTSTPLAATLMWLIKDGTGMVGRILFAWCNGTKLDADSKKWRFFADLLNDCALSLELCAPYAVAAIGGSNGTMTSILCVAGVAKSIVGVAGGATRAALTQHQARQGNLADVSAKDGSQETLVNLAALITSLWLLPLLDGSTRMTWLVFFLFTLLHVFANLKAVKAVTMETLNRARFMIILKQFASTNYVASVKEVNRLEPVIIGFIPTEEEVCGYKIQLGSSIKSVATQNNFEKQLANYSERNFAVIPDPLTKTIYVIYRGDCTVEDMLESYSQAVFSAMIASGYSIMNLDSSLDGDIFNALNQLGKSSYWNELRQGLVNQGWSLDQSLLASGEWRASW
;
A
#
# COMPACT_ATOMS: atom_id res chain seq x y z
N MET A 1 38.13 -31.60 25.10
CA MET A 1 36.68 -31.47 24.83
C MET A 1 36.48 -31.32 23.33
N LYS A 2 35.75 -32.24 22.67
CA LYS A 2 35.43 -32.16 21.24
C LYS A 2 33.94 -31.86 21.12
N SER A 3 33.58 -30.75 20.46
CA SER A 3 32.17 -30.43 20.19
C SER A 3 31.57 -31.53 19.32
N LEU A 4 30.48 -32.13 19.78
CA LEU A 4 29.75 -33.17 19.04
C LEU A 4 28.70 -32.53 18.15
N LEU A 5 27.90 -31.64 18.73
CA LEU A 5 26.75 -31.01 18.10
C LEU A 5 26.65 -29.57 18.57
N THR A 6 26.18 -28.69 17.70
CA THR A 6 25.85 -27.30 18.04
C THR A 6 24.43 -27.03 17.56
N GLU A 7 23.60 -26.49 18.43
CA GLU A 7 22.28 -25.98 18.06
C GLU A 7 22.27 -24.45 18.19
N LYS A 8 21.43 -23.80 17.39
CA LYS A 8 21.21 -22.37 17.43
C LYS A 8 19.73 -22.09 17.18
N GLU A 9 19.11 -21.35 18.09
CA GLU A 9 17.72 -20.95 18.00
C GLU A 9 17.58 -19.70 17.12
N GLY A 10 17.23 -19.88 15.84
CA GLY A 10 17.10 -18.79 14.88
C GLY A 10 18.41 -17.99 14.66
N GLU A 11 18.31 -16.84 13.98
CA GLU A 11 19.51 -16.03 13.70
C GLU A 11 20.05 -15.29 14.93
N ARG A 12 19.16 -14.87 15.84
CA ARG A 12 19.50 -14.03 17.00
C ARG A 12 19.33 -14.71 18.37
N GLY A 13 18.87 -15.96 18.43
CA GLY A 13 18.66 -16.66 19.69
C GLY A 13 19.89 -17.37 20.22
N TYR A 14 19.66 -18.27 21.18
CA TYR A 14 20.72 -18.94 21.94
C TYR A 14 21.45 -19.96 21.08
N SER A 15 22.76 -20.12 21.31
CA SER A 15 23.50 -21.25 20.78
C SER A 15 24.02 -22.12 21.91
N ARG A 16 23.75 -23.42 21.79
CA ARG A 16 24.22 -24.45 22.72
C ARG A 16 25.20 -25.37 22.02
N GLN A 17 26.23 -25.76 22.75
CA GLN A 17 27.21 -26.73 22.30
C GLN A 17 27.14 -27.98 23.17
N TYR A 18 26.99 -29.13 22.54
CA TYR A 18 27.00 -30.43 23.22
C TYR A 18 28.39 -31.02 23.09
N VAL A 19 29.06 -31.20 24.23
CA VAL A 19 30.47 -31.60 24.26
C VAL A 19 30.61 -32.92 24.99
N LYS A 20 31.41 -33.84 24.42
CA LYS A 20 31.75 -35.10 25.09
C LYS A 20 32.83 -34.87 26.14
N VAL A 21 32.57 -35.29 27.38
CA VAL A 21 33.57 -35.34 28.45
C VAL A 21 34.37 -36.63 28.29
N ALA A 22 35.71 -36.54 28.30
CA ALA A 22 36.55 -37.74 28.31
C ALA A 22 36.43 -38.43 29.69
N ASP A 23 36.39 -39.77 29.71
CA ASP A 23 36.30 -40.65 30.89
C ASP A 23 34.91 -40.91 31.52
N THR A 24 33.81 -40.64 30.82
CA THR A 24 32.47 -41.12 31.21
C THR A 24 31.76 -41.82 30.05
N ALA A 25 31.15 -42.98 30.31
CA ALA A 25 30.45 -43.77 29.28
C ALA A 25 29.25 -43.01 28.67
N ASP A 26 28.59 -42.12 29.46
CA ASP A 26 27.36 -41.40 29.09
C ASP A 26 27.44 -39.86 29.21
N GLY A 27 28.64 -39.27 29.33
CA GLY A 27 28.79 -37.85 29.67
C GLY A 27 28.73 -36.88 28.48
N VAL A 28 27.53 -36.54 27.99
CA VAL A 28 27.33 -35.36 27.13
C VAL A 28 26.91 -34.17 28.01
N ILE A 29 27.71 -33.11 27.99
CA ILE A 29 27.38 -31.85 28.68
C ILE A 29 26.94 -30.80 27.67
N CYS A 30 25.86 -30.09 28.00
CA CYS A 30 25.40 -28.94 27.25
C CYS A 30 26.07 -27.69 27.82
N ILE A 31 26.85 -27.01 26.98
CA ILE A 31 27.47 -25.72 27.29
C ILE A 31 26.67 -24.66 26.54
N ASP A 32 25.89 -23.89 27.28
CA ASP A 32 25.36 -22.64 26.76
C ASP A 32 26.54 -21.69 26.53
N SER A 33 26.63 -21.10 25.34
CA SER A 33 27.71 -20.15 25.02
C SER A 33 27.82 -19.06 26.10
N ASN A 34 28.99 -19.02 26.78
CA ASN A 34 29.26 -18.13 27.91
C ASN A 34 29.06 -16.66 27.52
N LEU A 35 28.12 -15.99 28.18
CA LEU A 35 27.88 -14.56 28.07
C LEU A 35 27.72 -13.97 29.46
N ASP A 36 28.43 -12.84 29.71
CA ASP A 36 28.41 -12.05 30.95
C ASP A 36 26.99 -11.89 31.51
N SER A 37 26.85 -11.98 32.83
CA SER A 37 25.56 -12.00 33.53
C SER A 37 24.70 -10.74 33.30
N SER A 38 25.32 -9.58 33.08
CA SER A 38 24.64 -8.33 32.71
C SER A 38 24.11 -8.37 31.26
N ASN A 39 24.93 -8.84 30.32
CA ASN A 39 24.56 -9.07 28.93
C ASN A 39 23.47 -10.14 28.80
N ARG A 40 23.42 -11.12 29.71
CA ARG A 40 22.39 -12.17 29.73
C ARG A 40 20.99 -11.62 30.02
N LYS A 41 20.85 -10.69 30.98
CA LYS A 41 19.55 -10.06 31.29
C LYS A 41 19.08 -9.13 30.17
N PHE A 42 19.99 -8.30 29.63
CA PHE A 42 19.66 -7.39 28.53
C PHE A 42 19.36 -8.15 27.22
N ARG A 43 20.13 -9.20 26.90
CA ARG A 43 19.81 -10.11 25.79
C ARG A 43 18.52 -10.89 26.05
N GLY A 44 18.22 -11.28 27.29
CA GLY A 44 16.96 -11.92 27.65
C GLY A 44 15.74 -11.03 27.43
N ILE A 45 15.82 -9.75 27.84
CA ILE A 45 14.74 -8.77 27.62
C ILE A 45 14.60 -8.44 26.14
N THR A 46 15.69 -8.18 25.44
CA THR A 46 15.65 -7.89 24.00
C THR A 46 15.16 -9.08 23.18
N TYR A 47 15.57 -10.30 23.54
CA TYR A 47 15.04 -11.53 22.95
C TYR A 47 13.55 -11.70 23.27
N PHE A 48 13.13 -11.48 24.52
CA PHE A 48 11.72 -11.54 24.90
C PHE A 48 10.88 -10.52 24.11
N LEU A 49 11.28 -9.25 24.08
CA LEU A 49 10.61 -8.21 23.30
C LEU A 49 10.59 -8.55 21.81
N SER A 50 11.70 -9.07 21.27
CA SER A 50 11.74 -9.54 19.87
C SER A 50 10.76 -10.69 19.64
N SER A 51 10.67 -11.65 20.56
CA SER A 51 9.75 -12.79 20.44
C SER A 51 8.28 -12.40 20.58
N VAL A 52 7.99 -11.32 21.32
CA VAL A 52 6.64 -10.80 21.50
C VAL A 52 6.21 -10.00 20.28
N PHE A 53 7.07 -9.09 19.79
CA PHE A 53 6.68 -8.09 18.79
C PHE A 53 7.16 -8.38 17.36
N LEU A 54 8.21 -9.18 17.16
CA LEU A 54 8.72 -9.50 15.83
C LEU A 54 8.27 -10.90 15.39
N PRO A 55 8.09 -11.12 14.07
CA PRO A 55 7.76 -12.43 13.54
C PRO A 55 8.82 -13.48 13.85
N GLN A 56 8.39 -14.73 13.99
CA GLN A 56 9.26 -15.88 14.15
C GLN A 56 10.23 -15.95 12.96
N GLY A 57 11.51 -16.16 13.23
CA GLY A 57 12.55 -16.18 12.20
C GLY A 57 13.04 -14.81 11.74
N TYR A 58 12.61 -13.72 12.39
CA TYR A 58 13.15 -12.39 12.12
C TYR A 58 14.69 -12.37 12.29
N PRO A 59 15.46 -11.73 11.38
CA PRO A 59 15.00 -10.89 10.26
C PRO A 59 14.71 -11.62 8.94
N SER A 60 15.13 -12.87 8.76
CA SER A 60 15.05 -13.55 7.45
C SER A 60 13.65 -14.03 7.06
N SER A 61 12.70 -14.05 8.00
CA SER A 61 11.31 -14.42 7.75
C SER A 61 10.44 -13.29 7.18
N VAL A 62 10.96 -12.06 7.10
CA VAL A 62 10.23 -10.90 6.60
C VAL A 62 10.97 -10.16 5.49
N SER A 63 10.27 -9.27 4.77
CA SER A 63 10.90 -8.37 3.80
C SER A 63 11.94 -7.47 4.47
N SER A 64 12.95 -7.05 3.70
CA SER A 64 14.03 -6.19 4.21
C SER A 64 13.56 -4.79 4.65
N ASP A 65 12.39 -4.35 4.17
CA ASP A 65 11.76 -3.07 4.54
C ASP A 65 10.93 -3.12 5.82
N TYR A 66 10.66 -4.31 6.38
CA TYR A 66 9.74 -4.51 7.48
C TYR A 66 10.03 -3.60 8.68
N LEU A 67 11.27 -3.60 9.18
CA LEU A 67 11.60 -2.85 10.39
C LEU A 67 11.50 -1.34 10.18
N GLU A 68 11.99 -0.83 9.05
CA GLU A 68 11.92 0.59 8.74
C GLU A 68 10.46 1.06 8.63
N TYR A 69 9.64 0.27 7.93
CA TYR A 69 8.20 0.51 7.85
C TYR A 69 7.55 0.54 9.24
N GLN A 70 7.77 -0.50 10.06
CA GLN A 70 7.13 -0.63 11.38
C GLN A 70 7.48 0.49 12.36
N ILE A 71 8.71 1.02 12.29
CA ILE A 71 9.12 2.18 13.11
C ILE A 71 8.31 3.41 12.74
N TRP A 72 8.19 3.72 11.44
CA TRP A 72 7.45 4.88 10.97
C TRP A 72 5.94 4.72 11.17
N ASP A 73 5.40 3.53 10.92
CA ASP A 73 3.98 3.19 11.14
C ASP A 73 3.61 3.31 12.63
N THR A 74 4.52 2.91 13.53
CA THR A 74 4.37 3.10 14.98
C THR A 74 4.29 4.59 15.36
N ILE A 75 5.19 5.43 14.84
CA ILE A 75 5.17 6.88 15.11
C ILE A 75 3.88 7.50 14.58
N GLN A 76 3.46 7.10 13.38
CA GLN A 76 2.21 7.52 12.78
C GLN A 76 1.01 7.12 13.66
N ALA A 77 0.87 5.85 14.02
CA ALA A 77 -0.26 5.35 14.81
C ALA A 77 -0.37 6.04 16.18
N PHE A 78 0.77 6.33 16.82
CA PHE A 78 0.81 7.10 18.06
C PHE A 78 0.24 8.51 17.87
N ALA A 79 0.71 9.25 16.86
CA ALA A 79 0.26 10.61 16.57
C ALA A 79 -1.24 10.64 16.20
N SER A 80 -1.69 9.70 15.36
CA SER A 80 -3.11 9.58 14.96
C SER A 80 -4.02 9.32 16.16
N SER A 81 -3.60 8.44 17.09
CA SER A 81 -4.37 8.13 18.30
C SER A 81 -4.51 9.31 19.26
N LEU A 82 -3.46 10.13 19.38
CA LEU A 82 -3.50 11.36 20.17
C LEU A 82 -4.42 12.40 19.54
N SER A 83 -4.29 12.66 18.23
CA SER A 83 -5.21 13.52 17.49
C SER A 83 -6.67 13.02 17.59
N GLY A 84 -6.87 11.70 17.54
CA GLY A 84 -8.15 11.04 17.75
C GLY A 84 -8.76 11.30 19.13
N SER A 85 -7.94 11.34 20.18
CA SER A 85 -8.37 11.64 21.54
C SER A 85 -8.82 13.10 21.69
N LEU A 86 -8.08 14.05 21.10
CA LEU A 86 -8.45 15.47 21.07
C LEU A 86 -9.77 15.69 20.32
N SER A 87 -9.89 15.04 19.15
CA SER A 87 -11.09 15.09 18.32
C SER A 87 -12.31 14.49 19.04
N THR A 88 -12.14 13.34 19.70
CA THR A 88 -13.21 12.71 20.49
C THR A 88 -13.71 13.63 21.61
N ARG A 89 -12.80 14.28 22.33
CA ARG A 89 -13.16 15.26 23.35
C ARG A 89 -14.01 16.40 22.77
N ALA A 90 -13.59 16.98 21.65
CA ALA A 90 -14.34 18.05 20.98
C ALA A 90 -15.73 17.58 20.50
N VAL A 91 -15.84 16.33 20.01
CA VAL A 91 -17.14 15.74 19.68
C VAL A 91 -18.03 15.65 20.92
N LEU A 92 -17.52 15.15 22.06
CA LEU A 92 -18.29 15.05 23.30
C LEU A 92 -18.77 16.44 23.79
N GLU A 93 -17.90 17.45 23.73
CA GLU A 93 -18.25 18.84 24.02
C GLU A 93 -19.34 19.36 23.06
N GLY A 94 -19.18 19.13 21.75
CA GLY A 94 -20.13 19.58 20.72
C GLY A 94 -21.51 18.90 20.79
N VAL A 95 -21.58 17.67 21.29
CA VAL A 95 -22.84 16.96 21.56
C VAL A 95 -23.53 17.47 22.84
N GLY A 96 -22.83 18.27 23.63
CA GLY A 96 -23.35 18.84 24.86
C GLY A 96 -23.30 17.86 26.03
N VAL A 97 -22.30 16.97 26.08
CA VAL A 97 -22.04 16.16 27.28
C VAL A 97 -21.78 17.12 28.46
N GLY A 98 -22.63 17.05 29.49
CA GLY A 98 -22.60 17.97 30.63
C GLY A 98 -23.54 19.17 30.52
N SER A 99 -24.27 19.34 29.41
CA SER A 99 -25.32 20.36 29.27
C SER A 99 -26.67 19.90 29.83
N SER A 100 -27.41 20.78 30.49
CA SER A 100 -28.79 20.53 30.95
C SER A 100 -29.81 20.45 29.81
N THR A 101 -29.43 20.87 28.60
CA THR A 101 -30.30 20.89 27.41
C THR A 101 -30.08 19.73 26.44
N SER A 102 -29.04 18.91 26.66
CA SER A 102 -28.75 17.73 25.83
C SER A 102 -29.29 16.47 26.48
N THR A 103 -29.98 15.62 25.72
CA THR A 103 -30.55 14.37 26.24
C THR A 103 -29.71 13.17 25.77
N PRO A 104 -29.55 12.12 26.61
CA PRO A 104 -28.90 10.88 26.19
C PRO A 104 -29.53 10.25 24.93
N LEU A 105 -30.85 10.37 24.78
CA LEU A 105 -31.57 9.86 23.61
C LEU A 105 -31.14 10.59 22.32
N ALA A 106 -31.09 11.93 22.33
CA ALA A 106 -30.67 12.70 21.17
C ALA A 106 -29.23 12.40 20.76
N ALA A 107 -28.32 12.31 21.73
CA ALA A 107 -26.94 11.89 21.48
C ALA A 107 -26.89 10.48 20.86
N THR A 108 -27.63 9.53 21.42
CA THR A 108 -27.69 8.14 20.92
C THR A 108 -28.20 8.08 19.47
N LEU A 109 -29.27 8.79 19.15
CA LEU A 109 -29.81 8.83 17.78
C LEU A 109 -28.82 9.40 16.78
N MET A 110 -28.11 10.47 17.15
CA MET A 110 -27.07 11.05 16.31
C MET A 110 -25.91 10.08 16.07
N TRP A 111 -25.45 9.34 17.09
CA TRP A 111 -24.44 8.29 16.93
C TRP A 111 -24.92 7.19 15.96
N LEU A 112 -26.17 6.72 16.09
CA LEU A 112 -26.75 5.73 15.18
C LEU A 112 -26.81 6.23 13.73
N ILE A 113 -27.18 7.50 13.50
CA ILE A 113 -27.24 8.09 12.16
C ILE A 113 -25.84 8.23 11.55
N LYS A 114 -24.87 8.74 12.33
CA LYS A 114 -23.46 8.83 11.93
C LYS A 114 -22.92 7.45 11.52
N ASP A 115 -23.13 6.44 12.36
CA ASP A 115 -22.61 5.10 12.12
C ASP A 115 -23.30 4.43 10.94
N GLY A 116 -24.63 4.56 10.82
CA GLY A 116 -25.39 4.06 9.68
C GLY A 116 -24.94 4.67 8.35
N THR A 117 -24.69 5.99 8.32
CA THR A 117 -24.18 6.67 7.13
C THR A 117 -22.76 6.22 6.81
N GLY A 118 -21.91 6.04 7.82
CA GLY A 118 -20.57 5.46 7.67
C GLY A 118 -20.58 4.03 7.10
N MET A 119 -21.54 3.20 7.52
CA MET A 119 -21.74 1.84 6.97
C MET A 119 -22.12 1.86 5.48
N VAL A 120 -22.99 2.78 5.06
CA VAL A 120 -23.30 2.96 3.63
C VAL A 120 -22.06 3.42 2.87
N GLY A 121 -21.33 4.39 3.41
CA GLY A 121 -20.11 4.94 2.81
C GLY A 121 -19.04 3.89 2.55
N ARG A 122 -18.76 3.01 3.52
CA ARG A 122 -17.76 1.93 3.34
C ARG A 122 -18.17 0.89 2.29
N ILE A 123 -19.46 0.55 2.20
CA ILE A 123 -19.97 -0.41 1.20
C ILE A 123 -19.81 0.18 -0.21
N LEU A 124 -20.23 1.43 -0.40
CA LEU A 124 -20.10 2.13 -1.68
C LEU A 124 -18.63 2.28 -2.09
N PHE A 125 -17.76 2.62 -1.15
CA PHE A 125 -16.33 2.75 -1.42
C PHE A 125 -15.70 1.41 -1.82
N ALA A 126 -15.98 0.33 -1.09
CA ALA A 126 -15.50 -1.01 -1.41
C ALA A 126 -15.98 -1.46 -2.80
N TRP A 127 -17.25 -1.20 -3.13
CA TRP A 127 -17.79 -1.52 -4.45
C TRP A 127 -17.10 -0.75 -5.59
N CYS A 128 -16.85 0.54 -5.41
CA CYS A 128 -16.29 1.39 -6.47
C CYS A 128 -14.76 1.27 -6.63
N ASN A 129 -14.02 1.01 -5.55
CA ASN A 129 -12.57 1.10 -5.53
C ASN A 129 -11.84 -0.15 -5.04
N GLY A 130 -12.55 -1.18 -4.57
CA GLY A 130 -11.94 -2.38 -3.96
C GLY A 130 -10.85 -3.03 -4.82
N THR A 131 -11.08 -3.15 -6.13
CA THR A 131 -10.14 -3.78 -7.08
C THR A 131 -8.83 -3.02 -7.27
N LYS A 132 -8.75 -1.76 -6.84
CA LYS A 132 -7.56 -0.91 -6.97
C LYS A 132 -6.69 -0.87 -5.71
N LEU A 133 -7.21 -1.38 -4.58
CA LEU A 133 -6.54 -1.26 -3.27
C LEU A 133 -5.23 -2.07 -3.23
N ASP A 134 -5.21 -3.25 -3.86
CA ASP A 134 -3.98 -4.05 -3.97
C ASP A 134 -2.96 -3.42 -4.92
N ALA A 135 -3.43 -2.91 -6.07
CA ALA A 135 -2.56 -2.38 -7.11
C ALA A 135 -1.79 -1.14 -6.67
N ASP A 136 -2.45 -0.25 -5.92
CA ASP A 136 -1.93 1.06 -5.53
C ASP A 136 -1.83 1.19 -4.01
N SER A 137 -1.41 0.12 -3.33
CA SER A 137 -1.48 -0.01 -1.86
C SER A 137 -0.81 1.13 -1.09
N LYS A 138 0.39 1.55 -1.50
CA LYS A 138 1.10 2.70 -0.89
C LYS A 138 0.32 4.01 -1.01
N LYS A 139 -0.31 4.24 -2.16
CA LYS A 139 -1.09 5.45 -2.44
C LYS A 139 -2.38 5.48 -1.63
N TRP A 140 -3.09 4.36 -1.61
CA TRP A 140 -4.33 4.22 -0.85
C TRP A 140 -4.07 4.32 0.66
N ARG A 141 -2.94 3.81 1.14
CA ARG A 141 -2.54 3.96 2.54
C ARG A 141 -2.27 5.43 2.89
N PHE A 142 -1.45 6.10 2.10
CA PHE A 142 -1.18 7.53 2.31
C PHE A 142 -2.46 8.39 2.22
N PHE A 143 -3.33 8.11 1.25
CA PHE A 143 -4.62 8.78 1.11
C PHE A 143 -5.56 8.54 2.30
N ALA A 144 -5.66 7.30 2.79
CA ALA A 144 -6.54 6.96 3.91
C ALA A 144 -6.16 7.77 5.15
N ASP A 145 -4.87 7.91 5.43
CA ASP A 145 -4.41 8.67 6.59
C ASP A 145 -4.62 10.19 6.42
N LEU A 146 -4.44 10.75 5.22
CA LEU A 146 -4.81 12.15 4.96
C LEU A 146 -6.32 12.38 5.14
N LEU A 147 -7.14 11.45 4.66
CA LEU A 147 -8.59 11.51 4.83
C LEU A 147 -8.98 11.38 6.31
N ASN A 148 -8.24 10.59 7.10
CA ASN A 148 -8.41 10.51 8.54
C ASN A 148 -8.12 11.85 9.22
N ASP A 149 -7.01 12.50 8.87
CA ASP A 149 -6.65 13.81 9.42
C ASP A 149 -7.70 14.88 9.07
N CYS A 150 -8.26 14.84 7.85
CA CYS A 150 -9.40 15.68 7.48
C CYS A 150 -10.63 15.39 8.35
N ALA A 151 -10.97 14.12 8.58
CA ALA A 151 -12.11 13.74 9.40
C ALA A 151 -11.94 14.17 10.87
N LEU A 152 -10.74 13.99 11.43
CA LEU A 152 -10.40 14.44 12.79
C LEU A 152 -10.46 15.96 12.91
N SER A 153 -9.98 16.68 11.90
CA SER A 153 -10.06 18.15 11.82
C SER A 153 -11.51 18.63 11.74
N LEU A 154 -12.36 17.97 10.94
CA LEU A 154 -13.79 18.27 10.85
C LEU A 154 -14.48 18.09 12.20
N GLU A 155 -14.20 16.99 12.90
CA GLU A 155 -14.73 16.71 14.24
C GLU A 155 -14.23 17.74 15.28
N LEU A 156 -12.96 18.15 15.22
CA LEU A 156 -12.39 19.20 16.07
C LEU A 156 -13.02 20.58 15.79
N CYS A 157 -13.37 20.86 14.54
CA CYS A 157 -14.06 22.08 14.12
C CYS A 157 -15.56 22.10 14.47
N ALA A 158 -16.16 20.94 14.70
CA ALA A 158 -17.62 20.80 14.78
C ALA A 158 -18.29 21.69 15.84
N PRO A 159 -17.76 21.83 17.07
CA PRO A 159 -18.36 22.72 18.08
C PRO A 159 -18.39 24.19 17.64
N TYR A 160 -17.35 24.67 16.94
CA TYR A 160 -17.29 26.05 16.45
C TYR A 160 -18.28 26.29 15.32
N ALA A 161 -18.44 25.31 14.41
CA ALA A 161 -19.41 25.40 13.34
C ALA A 161 -20.86 25.44 13.86
N VAL A 162 -21.15 24.62 14.88
CA VAL A 162 -22.46 24.64 15.57
C VAL A 162 -22.71 25.98 16.24
N ALA A 163 -21.72 26.53 16.94
CA ALA A 163 -21.83 27.84 17.59
C ALA A 163 -22.05 28.98 16.57
N ALA A 164 -21.34 28.97 15.44
CA ALA A 164 -21.43 29.99 14.40
C ALA A 164 -22.82 30.03 13.73
N ILE A 165 -23.53 28.90 13.65
CA ILE A 165 -24.83 28.76 12.98
C ILE A 165 -25.99 28.81 14.02
N GLY A 166 -25.72 29.21 15.26
CA GLY A 166 -26.77 29.42 16.28
C GLY A 166 -27.26 28.15 16.98
N GLY A 167 -26.44 27.10 17.06
CA GLY A 167 -26.69 25.95 17.94
C GLY A 167 -27.57 24.83 17.37
N SER A 168 -27.65 24.68 16.03
CA SER A 168 -28.47 23.62 15.42
C SER A 168 -27.86 22.21 15.62
N ASN A 169 -28.59 21.34 16.32
CA ASN A 169 -28.26 19.91 16.48
C ASN A 169 -28.13 19.17 15.13
N GLY A 170 -28.79 19.66 14.08
CA GLY A 170 -28.68 19.12 12.72
C GLY A 170 -27.29 19.36 12.11
N THR A 171 -26.64 20.48 12.42
CA THR A 171 -25.29 20.80 11.95
C THR A 171 -24.27 19.83 12.54
N MET A 172 -24.32 19.58 13.85
CA MET A 172 -23.43 18.62 14.52
C MET A 172 -23.57 17.23 13.88
N THR A 173 -24.81 16.77 13.73
CA THR A 173 -25.12 15.48 13.12
C THR A 173 -24.55 15.39 11.70
N SER A 174 -24.72 16.44 10.90
CA SER A 174 -24.26 16.47 9.50
C SER A 174 -22.73 16.38 9.40
N ILE A 175 -22.01 17.17 10.22
CA ILE A 175 -20.54 17.14 10.27
C ILE A 175 -20.05 15.76 10.71
N LEU A 176 -20.67 15.19 11.75
CA LEU A 176 -20.34 13.86 12.25
C LEU A 176 -20.62 12.76 11.22
N CYS A 177 -21.68 12.87 10.42
CA CYS A 177 -21.93 11.94 9.32
C CYS A 177 -20.84 12.01 8.26
N VAL A 178 -20.43 13.21 7.84
CA VAL A 178 -19.36 13.39 6.85
C VAL A 178 -18.04 12.83 7.38
N ALA A 179 -17.67 13.16 8.62
CA ALA A 179 -16.47 12.61 9.26
C ALA A 179 -16.56 11.09 9.46
N GLY A 180 -17.75 10.56 9.78
CA GLY A 180 -18.02 9.14 9.94
C GLY A 180 -17.89 8.36 8.63
N VAL A 181 -18.36 8.92 7.51
CA VAL A 181 -18.14 8.38 6.16
C VAL A 181 -16.65 8.37 5.83
N ALA A 182 -15.96 9.50 6.04
CA ALA A 182 -14.53 9.60 5.82
C ALA A 182 -13.77 8.52 6.61
N LYS A 183 -13.96 8.43 7.93
CA LYS A 183 -13.34 7.38 8.78
C LYS A 183 -13.71 5.96 8.37
N SER A 184 -14.93 5.73 7.88
CA SER A 184 -15.35 4.41 7.40
C SER A 184 -14.63 4.02 6.10
N ILE A 185 -14.40 4.99 5.21
CA ILE A 185 -13.57 4.81 4.00
C ILE A 185 -12.11 4.52 4.40
N VAL A 186 -11.57 5.27 5.36
CA VAL A 186 -10.24 5.03 5.93
C VAL A 186 -10.11 3.62 6.47
N GLY A 187 -11.12 3.12 7.21
CA GLY A 187 -11.11 1.75 7.72
C GLY A 187 -10.99 0.69 6.62
N VAL A 188 -11.70 0.86 5.49
CA VAL A 188 -11.61 -0.07 4.36
C VAL A 188 -10.28 0.03 3.64
N ALA A 189 -9.87 1.24 3.26
CA ALA A 189 -8.61 1.46 2.53
C ALA A 189 -7.40 1.08 3.39
N GLY A 190 -7.36 1.48 4.66
CA GLY A 190 -6.33 1.13 5.61
C GLY A 190 -6.26 -0.38 5.88
N GLY A 191 -7.40 -1.04 6.06
CA GLY A 191 -7.46 -2.49 6.26
C GLY A 191 -6.97 -3.30 5.05
N ALA A 192 -7.45 -2.95 3.85
CA ALA A 192 -7.05 -3.64 2.62
C ALA A 192 -5.56 -3.43 2.30
N THR A 193 -5.07 -2.20 2.39
CA THR A 193 -3.65 -1.91 2.13
C THR A 193 -2.72 -2.54 3.15
N ARG A 194 -3.13 -2.62 4.42
CA ARG A 194 -2.42 -3.37 5.46
C ARG A 194 -2.34 -4.86 5.11
N ALA A 195 -3.42 -5.47 4.61
CA ALA A 195 -3.39 -6.86 4.17
C ALA A 195 -2.37 -7.07 3.03
N ALA A 196 -2.38 -6.19 2.02
CA ALA A 196 -1.40 -6.23 0.92
C ALA A 196 0.05 -6.07 1.41
N LEU A 197 0.31 -5.16 2.36
CA LEU A 197 1.64 -4.98 2.97
C LEU A 197 2.05 -6.19 3.80
N THR A 198 1.14 -6.77 4.58
CA THR A 198 1.42 -7.98 5.38
C THR A 198 1.79 -9.15 4.47
N GLN A 199 1.08 -9.29 3.34
CA GLN A 199 1.41 -10.29 2.31
C GLN A 199 2.79 -10.06 1.70
N HIS A 200 3.14 -8.81 1.37
CA HIS A 200 4.47 -8.44 0.91
C HIS A 200 5.57 -8.73 1.95
N GLN A 201 5.26 -8.48 3.23
CA GLN A 201 6.22 -8.63 4.32
C GLN A 201 6.44 -10.09 4.72
N ALA A 202 5.50 -11.00 4.47
CA ALA A 202 5.64 -12.42 4.79
C ALA A 202 6.52 -13.14 3.74
N ARG A 203 7.66 -13.71 4.16
CA ARG A 203 8.63 -14.34 3.25
C ARG A 203 8.82 -15.85 3.43
N GLN A 204 8.22 -16.44 4.47
CA GLN A 204 8.39 -17.86 4.78
C GLN A 204 7.07 -18.56 5.08
N GLY A 205 6.00 -18.21 4.36
CA GLY A 205 4.66 -18.75 4.62
C GLY A 205 4.10 -18.32 6.00
N ASN A 206 4.60 -17.22 6.55
CA ASN A 206 4.36 -16.72 7.89
C ASN A 206 3.35 -15.56 7.93
N LEU A 207 2.43 -15.48 6.97
CA LEU A 207 1.46 -14.38 6.84
C LEU A 207 0.67 -14.11 8.12
N ALA A 208 0.16 -15.18 8.75
CA ALA A 208 -0.63 -15.07 9.97
C ALA A 208 0.21 -14.57 11.16
N ASP A 209 1.47 -15.00 11.26
CA ASP A 209 2.38 -14.53 12.31
C ASP A 209 2.74 -13.05 12.10
N VAL A 210 3.11 -12.65 10.88
CA VAL A 210 3.34 -11.23 10.55
C VAL A 210 2.13 -10.38 10.91
N SER A 211 0.92 -10.80 10.55
CA SER A 211 -0.33 -10.10 10.90
C SER A 211 -0.57 -10.02 12.41
N ALA A 212 -0.36 -11.11 13.16
CA ALA A 212 -0.55 -11.14 14.61
C ALA A 212 0.47 -10.24 15.35
N LYS A 213 1.72 -10.22 14.88
CA LYS A 213 2.79 -9.37 15.43
C LYS A 213 2.56 -7.90 15.15
N ASP A 214 2.16 -7.57 13.93
CA ASP A 214 1.74 -6.24 13.53
C ASP A 214 0.55 -5.74 14.40
N GLY A 215 -0.47 -6.57 14.61
CA GLY A 215 -1.59 -6.25 15.52
C GLY A 215 -1.16 -6.04 16.97
N SER A 216 -0.16 -6.79 17.45
CA SER A 216 0.40 -6.62 18.80
C SER A 216 1.19 -5.32 18.93
N GLN A 217 1.94 -4.93 17.90
CA GLN A 217 2.65 -3.65 17.84
C GLN A 217 1.67 -2.47 17.87
N GLU A 218 0.63 -2.50 17.04
CA GLU A 218 -0.42 -1.47 17.03
C GLU A 218 -1.11 -1.36 18.40
N THR A 219 -1.43 -2.48 19.05
CA THR A 219 -2.04 -2.51 20.38
C THR A 219 -1.14 -1.84 21.43
N LEU A 220 0.18 -2.12 21.41
CA LEU A 220 1.12 -1.48 22.31
C LEU A 220 1.18 0.04 22.10
N VAL A 221 1.20 0.48 20.85
CA VAL A 221 1.25 1.90 20.49
C VAL A 221 -0.01 2.61 20.93
N ASN A 222 -1.18 2.02 20.70
CA ASN A 222 -2.47 2.56 21.16
C ASN A 222 -2.54 2.63 22.69
N LEU A 223 -1.96 1.67 23.42
CA LEU A 223 -1.85 1.73 24.87
C LEU A 223 -0.95 2.89 25.33
N ALA A 224 0.19 3.10 24.66
CA ALA A 224 1.07 4.23 24.96
C ALA A 224 0.39 5.58 24.68
N ALA A 225 -0.34 5.69 23.57
CA ALA A 225 -1.13 6.86 23.22
C ALA A 225 -2.26 7.09 24.24
N LEU A 226 -2.95 6.03 24.68
CA LEU A 226 -3.97 6.11 25.72
C LEU A 226 -3.43 6.70 27.03
N ILE A 227 -2.32 6.16 27.54
CA ILE A 227 -1.68 6.66 28.77
C ILE A 227 -1.28 8.13 28.60
N THR A 228 -0.75 8.48 27.44
CA THR A 228 -0.38 9.86 27.11
C THR A 228 -1.61 10.77 27.08
N SER A 229 -2.72 10.35 26.45
CA SER A 229 -3.98 11.08 26.40
C SER A 229 -4.58 11.32 27.80
N LEU A 230 -4.52 10.32 28.69
CA LEU A 230 -5.03 10.45 30.06
C LEU A 230 -4.30 11.55 30.84
N TRP A 231 -3.01 11.74 30.58
CA TRP A 231 -2.23 12.82 31.17
C TRP A 231 -2.38 14.15 30.43
N LEU A 232 -2.43 14.13 29.09
CA LEU A 232 -2.40 15.32 28.24
C LEU A 232 -3.75 16.06 28.21
N LEU A 233 -4.88 15.35 28.12
CA LEU A 233 -6.20 15.98 27.96
C LEU A 233 -6.57 16.93 29.11
N PRO A 234 -6.33 16.60 30.39
CA PRO A 234 -6.56 17.54 31.49
C PRO A 234 -5.70 18.81 31.41
N LEU A 235 -4.46 18.72 30.90
CA LEU A 235 -3.57 19.86 30.77
C LEU A 235 -3.99 20.83 29.67
N LEU A 236 -4.70 20.32 28.65
CA LEU A 236 -5.24 21.11 27.55
C LEU A 236 -6.63 21.68 27.86
N ASP A 237 -7.24 21.27 28.98
CA ASP A 237 -8.56 21.73 29.36
C ASP A 237 -8.63 23.26 29.53
N GLY A 238 -9.71 23.84 28.99
CA GLY A 238 -9.91 25.29 28.93
C GLY A 238 -9.01 26.05 27.95
N SER A 239 -8.05 25.43 27.27
CA SER A 239 -7.08 26.13 26.40
C SER A 239 -7.18 25.72 24.92
N THR A 240 -8.16 26.30 24.22
CA THR A 240 -8.38 26.11 22.77
C THR A 240 -7.11 26.29 21.94
N ARG A 241 -6.30 27.32 22.24
CA ARG A 241 -5.06 27.60 21.49
C ARG A 241 -4.05 26.46 21.63
N MET A 242 -3.90 25.90 22.83
CA MET A 242 -2.98 24.79 23.06
C MET A 242 -3.50 23.49 22.43
N THR A 243 -4.82 23.23 22.50
CA THR A 243 -5.44 22.09 21.81
C THR A 243 -5.15 22.11 20.31
N TRP A 244 -5.35 23.25 19.65
CA TRP A 244 -5.05 23.40 18.23
C TRP A 244 -3.56 23.26 17.93
N LEU A 245 -2.69 23.88 18.72
CA LEU A 245 -1.24 23.75 18.54
C LEU A 245 -0.80 22.28 18.61
N VAL A 246 -1.23 21.56 19.64
CA VAL A 246 -0.91 20.15 19.84
C VAL A 246 -1.50 19.28 18.72
N PHE A 247 -2.75 19.53 18.32
CA PHE A 247 -3.37 18.83 17.19
C PHE A 247 -2.58 19.04 15.90
N PHE A 248 -2.21 20.28 15.56
CA PHE A 248 -1.42 20.56 14.36
C PHE A 248 -0.04 19.88 14.39
N LEU A 249 0.64 19.88 15.54
CA LEU A 249 1.93 19.22 15.68
C LEU A 249 1.82 17.70 15.49
N PHE A 250 0.80 17.06 16.07
CA PHE A 250 0.58 15.63 15.86
C PHE A 250 0.14 15.29 14.45
N THR A 251 -0.70 16.13 13.82
CA THR A 251 -1.07 15.94 12.41
C THR A 251 0.13 16.08 11.48
N LEU A 252 1.03 17.04 11.70
CA LEU A 252 2.27 17.16 10.92
C LEU A 252 3.19 15.95 11.12
N LEU A 253 3.33 15.48 12.37
CA LEU A 253 4.10 14.28 12.68
C LEU A 253 3.49 13.04 12.00
N HIS A 254 2.16 12.90 12.05
CA HIS A 254 1.40 11.82 11.43
C HIS A 254 1.65 11.76 9.92
N VAL A 255 1.44 12.87 9.20
CA VAL A 255 1.64 12.93 7.75
C VAL A 255 3.10 12.65 7.37
N PHE A 256 4.05 13.21 8.11
CA PHE A 256 5.47 12.98 7.87
C PHE A 256 5.86 11.52 8.10
N ALA A 257 5.46 10.93 9.22
CA ALA A 257 5.74 9.54 9.55
C ALA A 257 5.11 8.60 8.52
N ASN A 258 3.87 8.87 8.09
CA ASN A 258 3.22 8.09 7.05
C ASN A 258 3.97 8.16 5.72
N LEU A 259 4.37 9.35 5.27
CA LEU A 259 5.16 9.49 4.05
C LEU A 259 6.45 8.68 4.11
N LYS A 260 7.11 8.65 5.28
CA LYS A 260 8.30 7.83 5.50
C LYS A 260 7.98 6.32 5.50
N ALA A 261 6.90 5.91 6.15
CA ALA A 261 6.45 4.51 6.18
C ALA A 261 6.20 3.98 4.76
N VAL A 262 5.34 4.65 3.98
CA VAL A 262 5.00 4.19 2.61
C VAL A 262 6.20 4.23 1.66
N LYS A 263 7.15 5.15 1.87
CA LYS A 263 8.39 5.24 1.07
C LYS A 263 9.45 4.20 1.47
N ALA A 264 9.39 3.64 2.67
CA ALA A 264 10.28 2.55 3.10
C ALA A 264 9.91 1.22 2.41
N VAL A 265 8.63 1.00 2.14
CA VAL A 265 8.13 -0.24 1.51
C VAL A 265 8.70 -0.40 0.10
N THR A 266 9.30 -1.55 -0.17
CA THR A 266 9.97 -1.88 -1.42
C THR A 266 9.33 -3.14 -2.04
N MET A 267 8.24 -2.97 -2.79
CA MET A 267 7.45 -4.07 -3.36
C MET A 267 8.04 -4.58 -4.69
N GLU A 268 8.19 -5.90 -4.84
CA GLU A 268 8.69 -6.56 -6.06
C GLU A 268 7.64 -6.78 -7.15
N THR A 269 6.35 -6.60 -6.84
CA THR A 269 5.26 -6.76 -7.83
C THR A 269 5.28 -5.66 -8.89
N LEU A 270 4.53 -5.76 -9.98
CA LEU A 270 4.41 -4.65 -10.95
C LEU A 270 2.98 -4.11 -10.95
N ASN A 271 2.82 -2.88 -10.45
CA ASN A 271 1.64 -2.06 -10.74
C ASN A 271 1.91 -1.16 -11.95
N ARG A 272 0.87 -0.49 -12.45
CA ARG A 272 0.99 0.40 -13.62
C ARG A 272 2.06 1.48 -13.44
N ALA A 273 2.12 2.12 -12.28
CA ALA A 273 3.05 3.22 -12.04
C ALA A 273 4.52 2.74 -12.04
N ARG A 274 4.82 1.67 -11.30
CA ARG A 274 6.18 1.08 -11.26
C ARG A 274 6.58 0.55 -12.63
N PHE A 275 5.67 -0.11 -13.35
CA PHE A 275 5.99 -0.64 -14.66
C PHE A 275 6.20 0.48 -15.68
N MET A 276 5.39 1.55 -15.66
CA MET A 276 5.59 2.71 -16.55
C MET A 276 6.95 3.39 -16.34
N ILE A 277 7.42 3.52 -15.09
CA ILE A 277 8.76 4.05 -14.79
C ILE A 277 9.83 3.17 -15.45
N ILE A 278 9.71 1.84 -15.32
CA ILE A 278 10.63 0.88 -15.94
C ILE A 278 10.60 1.01 -17.46
N LEU A 279 9.41 1.01 -18.07
CA LEU A 279 9.24 1.08 -19.52
C LEU A 279 9.85 2.37 -20.06
N LYS A 280 9.60 3.52 -19.43
CA LYS A 280 10.19 4.80 -19.83
C LYS A 280 11.72 4.77 -19.80
N GLN A 281 12.31 4.20 -18.74
CA GLN A 281 13.76 4.10 -18.62
C GLN A 281 14.36 3.10 -19.62
N PHE A 282 13.72 1.94 -19.77
CA PHE A 282 14.12 0.90 -20.72
C PHE A 282 14.08 1.43 -22.16
N ALA A 283 13.03 2.18 -22.52
CA ALA A 283 12.90 2.79 -23.85
C ALA A 283 14.07 3.69 -24.23
N SER A 284 14.60 4.47 -23.26
CA SER A 284 15.68 5.43 -23.51
C SER A 284 17.08 4.87 -23.31
N THR A 285 17.25 3.81 -22.50
CA THR A 285 18.58 3.36 -22.05
C THR A 285 18.85 1.87 -22.24
N ASN A 286 17.85 1.08 -22.67
CA ASN A 286 17.87 -0.39 -22.67
C ASN A 286 18.22 -1.01 -21.30
N TYR A 287 18.06 -0.24 -20.22
CA TYR A 287 18.31 -0.68 -18.85
C TYR A 287 16.99 -0.82 -18.10
N VAL A 288 16.82 -1.97 -17.44
CA VAL A 288 15.72 -2.20 -16.50
C VAL A 288 16.19 -1.79 -15.11
N ALA A 289 15.44 -0.88 -14.48
CA ALA A 289 15.73 -0.41 -13.13
C ALA A 289 15.42 -1.44 -12.05
N SER A 290 16.20 -1.38 -10.97
CA SER A 290 16.02 -2.26 -9.81
C SER A 290 14.73 -1.96 -9.05
N VAL A 291 14.24 -2.96 -8.31
CA VAL A 291 13.08 -2.80 -7.41
C VAL A 291 13.24 -1.57 -6.51
N LYS A 292 14.42 -1.38 -5.91
CA LYS A 292 14.70 -0.25 -4.99
C LYS A 292 14.65 1.11 -5.70
N GLU A 293 15.21 1.22 -6.89
CA GLU A 293 15.21 2.48 -7.66
C GLU A 293 13.79 2.90 -8.01
N VAL A 294 13.00 1.99 -8.55
CA VAL A 294 11.63 2.29 -8.99
C VAL A 294 10.70 2.55 -7.81
N ASN A 295 10.81 1.80 -6.70
CA ASN A 295 10.00 2.05 -5.50
C ASN A 295 10.27 3.43 -4.88
N ARG A 296 11.50 3.97 -5.00
CA ARG A 296 11.80 5.35 -4.57
C ARG A 296 11.12 6.39 -5.45
N LEU A 297 11.10 6.16 -6.76
CA LEU A 297 10.49 7.03 -7.77
C LEU A 297 8.96 6.92 -7.81
N GLU A 298 8.38 5.82 -7.34
CA GLU A 298 6.94 5.58 -7.31
C GLU A 298 6.21 6.75 -6.61
N PRO A 299 5.29 7.44 -7.29
CA PRO A 299 4.51 8.49 -6.65
C PRO A 299 3.46 7.89 -5.72
N VAL A 300 3.37 8.46 -4.50
CA VAL A 300 2.47 7.98 -3.43
C VAL A 300 1.29 8.93 -3.17
N ILE A 301 1.30 10.12 -3.77
CA ILE A 301 0.26 11.14 -3.58
C ILE A 301 -0.76 11.04 -4.71
N ILE A 302 -2.03 10.83 -4.36
CA ILE A 302 -3.14 10.83 -5.32
C ILE A 302 -3.25 12.20 -5.99
N GLY A 303 -3.44 12.22 -7.31
CA GLY A 303 -3.58 13.44 -8.11
C GLY A 303 -2.27 14.04 -8.65
N PHE A 304 -1.11 13.54 -8.21
CA PHE A 304 0.21 13.94 -8.74
C PHE A 304 0.91 12.80 -9.50
N ILE A 305 0.18 11.73 -9.81
CA ILE A 305 0.69 10.59 -10.57
C ILE A 305 0.43 10.88 -12.05
N PRO A 306 1.47 10.92 -12.89
CA PRO A 306 1.29 11.08 -14.32
C PRO A 306 0.38 9.97 -14.86
N THR A 307 -0.63 10.35 -15.64
CA THR A 307 -1.47 9.37 -16.32
C THR A 307 -0.71 8.72 -17.48
N GLU A 308 -1.15 7.55 -17.95
CA GLU A 308 -0.59 6.93 -19.16
C GLU A 308 -0.64 7.90 -20.35
N GLU A 309 -1.74 8.65 -20.47
CA GLU A 309 -1.93 9.66 -21.50
C GLU A 309 -0.89 10.78 -21.43
N GLU A 310 -0.54 11.24 -20.22
CA GLU A 310 0.52 12.24 -20.02
C GLU A 310 1.93 11.69 -20.30
N VAL A 311 2.15 10.37 -20.15
CA VAL A 311 3.46 9.76 -20.31
C VAL A 311 3.73 9.28 -21.73
N CYS A 312 2.76 8.60 -22.36
CA CYS A 312 2.91 8.00 -23.69
C CYS A 312 1.92 8.50 -24.74
N GLY A 313 1.05 9.47 -24.40
CA GLY A 313 0.12 10.10 -25.34
C GLY A 313 -1.17 9.31 -25.60
N TYR A 314 -1.34 8.14 -24.98
CA TYR A 314 -2.51 7.27 -25.15
C TYR A 314 -3.04 6.76 -23.80
N LYS A 315 -4.35 6.57 -23.72
CA LYS A 315 -5.01 5.85 -22.62
C LYS A 315 -4.93 4.33 -22.87
N ILE A 316 -4.58 3.54 -21.85
CA ILE A 316 -4.48 2.08 -22.01
C ILE A 316 -5.56 1.37 -21.17
N GLN A 317 -6.40 0.60 -21.87
CA GLN A 317 -7.46 -0.21 -21.27
C GLN A 317 -7.14 -1.69 -21.43
N LEU A 318 -6.88 -2.36 -20.31
CA LEU A 318 -6.57 -3.79 -20.27
C LEU A 318 -7.82 -4.61 -20.00
N GLY A 319 -7.94 -5.79 -20.60
CA GLY A 319 -9.07 -6.70 -20.39
C GLY A 319 -10.40 -6.12 -20.87
N SER A 320 -10.39 -5.48 -22.05
CA SER A 320 -11.56 -4.86 -22.66
C SER A 320 -12.46 -5.89 -23.35
N SER A 321 -13.77 -5.61 -23.39
CA SER A 321 -14.74 -6.43 -24.13
C SER A 321 -14.54 -6.26 -25.64
N ILE A 322 -14.70 -7.33 -26.42
CA ILE A 322 -14.72 -7.22 -27.89
C ILE A 322 -15.76 -6.20 -28.36
N LYS A 323 -16.88 -6.06 -27.65
CA LYS A 323 -17.92 -5.08 -27.98
C LYS A 323 -17.39 -3.65 -28.04
N SER A 324 -16.40 -3.27 -27.23
CA SER A 324 -15.85 -1.91 -27.22
C SER A 324 -14.93 -1.63 -28.40
N VAL A 325 -14.49 -2.66 -29.13
CA VAL A 325 -13.52 -2.53 -30.24
C VAL A 325 -14.04 -3.07 -31.58
N ALA A 326 -15.16 -3.81 -31.58
CA ALA A 326 -15.70 -4.46 -32.78
C ALA A 326 -16.07 -3.48 -33.89
N THR A 327 -16.35 -2.21 -33.56
CA THR A 327 -16.68 -1.17 -34.53
C THR A 327 -15.46 -0.53 -35.19
N GLN A 328 -14.24 -0.92 -34.79
CA GLN A 328 -13.01 -0.38 -35.37
C GLN A 328 -12.75 -0.99 -36.75
N ASN A 329 -12.54 -0.15 -37.76
CA ASN A 329 -12.37 -0.58 -39.16
C ASN A 329 -11.24 -1.60 -39.38
N ASN A 330 -10.21 -1.59 -38.52
CA ASN A 330 -9.05 -2.48 -38.62
C ASN A 330 -9.10 -3.64 -37.60
N PHE A 331 -10.20 -3.83 -36.86
CA PHE A 331 -10.27 -4.80 -35.78
C PHE A 331 -9.91 -6.22 -36.22
N GLU A 332 -10.58 -6.76 -37.25
CA GLU A 332 -10.36 -8.14 -37.70
C GLU A 332 -8.92 -8.36 -38.20
N LYS A 333 -8.41 -7.42 -39.01
CA LYS A 333 -7.04 -7.48 -39.53
C LYS A 333 -6.02 -7.42 -38.40
N GLN A 334 -6.25 -6.56 -37.41
CA GLN A 334 -5.35 -6.44 -36.27
C GLN A 334 -5.42 -7.66 -35.37
N LEU A 335 -6.61 -8.21 -35.13
CA LEU A 335 -6.80 -9.43 -34.35
C LEU A 335 -6.09 -10.63 -35.00
N ALA A 336 -6.12 -10.73 -36.33
CA ALA A 336 -5.43 -11.78 -37.07
C ALA A 336 -3.90 -11.77 -36.84
N ASN A 337 -3.29 -10.61 -36.58
CA ASN A 337 -1.86 -10.51 -36.24
C ASN A 337 -1.51 -11.15 -34.88
N TYR A 338 -2.53 -11.43 -34.04
CA TYR A 338 -2.39 -12.03 -32.72
C TYR A 338 -3.04 -13.43 -32.65
N SER A 339 -3.12 -14.16 -33.77
CA SER A 339 -3.72 -15.52 -33.80
C SER A 339 -2.99 -16.53 -32.90
N GLU A 340 -1.67 -16.37 -32.74
CA GLU A 340 -0.83 -17.27 -31.93
C GLU A 340 -0.55 -16.72 -30.51
N ARG A 341 -1.19 -15.61 -30.13
CA ARG A 341 -0.95 -14.91 -28.85
C ARG A 341 -2.18 -14.99 -27.95
N ASN A 342 -1.96 -14.93 -26.63
CA ASN A 342 -3.04 -14.93 -25.64
C ASN A 342 -3.60 -13.53 -25.35
N PHE A 343 -3.18 -12.54 -26.13
CA PHE A 343 -3.65 -11.18 -26.04
C PHE A 343 -3.62 -10.52 -27.42
N ALA A 344 -4.39 -9.45 -27.60
CA ALA A 344 -4.36 -8.61 -28.79
C ALA A 344 -4.39 -7.13 -28.41
N VAL A 345 -3.51 -6.34 -29.03
CA VAL A 345 -3.43 -4.88 -28.83
C VAL A 345 -4.12 -4.17 -30.00
N ILE A 346 -5.26 -3.54 -29.71
CA ILE A 346 -6.14 -2.88 -30.66
C ILE A 346 -6.14 -1.37 -30.38
N PRO A 347 -5.35 -0.57 -31.12
CA PRO A 347 -5.37 0.87 -30.97
C PRO A 347 -6.56 1.50 -31.68
N ASP A 348 -7.11 2.54 -31.06
CA ASP A 348 -8.03 3.51 -31.65
C ASP A 348 -7.30 4.87 -31.75
N PRO A 349 -6.79 5.24 -32.95
CA PRO A 349 -6.07 6.49 -33.14
C PRO A 349 -6.93 7.74 -32.95
N LEU A 350 -8.26 7.64 -33.16
CA LEU A 350 -9.16 8.80 -33.06
C LEU A 350 -9.37 9.21 -31.61
N THR A 351 -9.58 8.22 -30.74
CA THR A 351 -9.78 8.46 -29.29
C THR A 351 -8.49 8.40 -28.49
N LYS A 352 -7.34 8.19 -29.15
CA LYS A 352 -6.04 7.92 -28.53
C LYS A 352 -6.13 6.90 -27.39
N THR A 353 -6.87 5.83 -27.62
CA THR A 353 -7.07 4.76 -26.64
C THR A 353 -6.57 3.44 -27.22
N ILE A 354 -5.76 2.71 -26.45
CA ILE A 354 -5.33 1.36 -26.79
C ILE A 354 -6.12 0.38 -25.94
N TYR A 355 -6.85 -0.51 -26.61
CA TYR A 355 -7.59 -1.58 -25.98
C TYR A 355 -6.79 -2.88 -26.07
N VAL A 356 -6.63 -3.56 -24.94
CA VAL A 356 -5.99 -4.88 -24.88
C VAL A 356 -7.05 -5.91 -24.54
N ILE A 357 -7.16 -6.91 -25.40
CA ILE A 357 -8.09 -8.04 -25.24
C ILE A 357 -7.26 -9.26 -24.83
N TYR A 358 -7.79 -10.07 -23.91
CA TYR A 358 -7.13 -11.27 -23.42
C TYR A 358 -7.90 -12.53 -23.82
N ARG A 359 -7.18 -13.60 -24.16
CA ARG A 359 -7.73 -14.95 -24.26
C ARG A 359 -7.98 -15.55 -22.87
N GLY A 360 -8.80 -16.60 -22.81
CA GLY A 360 -9.14 -17.29 -21.55
C GLY A 360 -7.93 -17.85 -20.79
N ASP A 361 -6.86 -18.20 -21.49
CA ASP A 361 -5.61 -18.78 -20.99
C ASP A 361 -4.49 -17.73 -20.76
N CYS A 362 -4.82 -16.44 -20.76
CA CYS A 362 -3.87 -15.36 -20.55
C CYS A 362 -3.14 -15.46 -19.20
N THR A 363 -1.81 -15.44 -19.26
CA THR A 363 -0.90 -15.48 -18.11
C THR A 363 -0.56 -14.07 -17.61
N VAL A 364 0.07 -13.96 -16.43
CA VAL A 364 0.60 -12.68 -15.94
C VAL A 364 1.68 -12.12 -16.88
N GLU A 365 2.51 -12.99 -17.46
CA GLU A 365 3.51 -12.58 -18.45
C GLU A 365 2.85 -12.00 -19.69
N ASP A 366 1.77 -12.59 -20.19
CA ASP A 366 0.99 -12.03 -21.32
C ASP A 366 0.42 -10.63 -20.99
N MET A 367 -0.04 -10.43 -19.75
CA MET A 367 -0.54 -9.12 -19.32
C MET A 367 0.57 -8.07 -19.27
N LEU A 368 1.75 -8.44 -18.76
CA LEU A 368 2.91 -7.55 -18.72
C LEU A 368 3.45 -7.25 -20.12
N GLU A 369 3.53 -8.26 -20.99
CA GLU A 369 3.97 -8.12 -22.38
C GLU A 369 3.03 -7.18 -23.14
N SER A 370 1.72 -7.47 -23.09
CA SER A 370 0.70 -6.67 -23.77
C SER A 370 0.69 -5.21 -23.32
N TYR A 371 0.86 -4.96 -22.01
CA TYR A 371 0.97 -3.60 -21.48
C TYR A 371 2.24 -2.90 -21.99
N SER A 372 3.39 -3.58 -21.97
CA SER A 372 4.64 -3.02 -22.49
C SER A 372 4.55 -2.71 -23.98
N GLN A 373 3.92 -3.57 -24.77
CA GLN A 373 3.70 -3.37 -26.21
C GLN A 373 2.79 -2.15 -26.46
N ALA A 374 1.70 -2.03 -25.69
CA ALA A 374 0.80 -0.88 -25.76
C ALA A 374 1.53 0.43 -25.43
N VAL A 375 2.33 0.45 -24.36
CA VAL A 375 3.09 1.65 -23.95
C VAL A 375 4.15 2.03 -24.99
N PHE A 376 4.97 1.08 -25.46
CA PHE A 376 6.00 1.40 -26.45
C PHE A 376 5.42 1.82 -27.79
N SER A 377 4.35 1.16 -28.26
CA SER A 377 3.69 1.59 -29.49
C SER A 377 3.07 2.98 -29.38
N ALA A 378 2.49 3.32 -28.23
CA ALA A 378 1.98 4.67 -27.94
C ALA A 378 3.10 5.72 -27.93
N MET A 379 4.23 5.42 -27.28
CA MET A 379 5.39 6.30 -27.24
C MET A 379 5.97 6.51 -28.66
N ILE A 380 6.15 5.46 -29.46
CA ILE A 380 6.63 5.59 -30.86
C ILE A 380 5.65 6.43 -31.68
N ALA A 381 4.35 6.15 -31.58
CA ALA A 381 3.32 6.90 -32.29
C ALA A 381 3.22 8.37 -31.86
N SER A 382 3.70 8.69 -30.65
CA SER A 382 3.77 10.05 -30.10
C SER A 382 5.12 10.74 -30.32
N GLY A 383 6.01 10.13 -31.13
CA GLY A 383 7.29 10.72 -31.55
C GLY A 383 8.45 10.55 -30.58
N TYR A 384 8.34 9.66 -29.61
CA TYR A 384 9.47 9.29 -28.79
C TYR A 384 10.42 8.35 -29.57
N SER A 385 11.72 8.65 -29.55
CA SER A 385 12.75 7.72 -30.02
C SER A 385 12.94 6.63 -28.97
N ILE A 386 12.72 5.37 -29.36
CA ILE A 386 12.76 4.20 -28.47
C ILE A 386 13.65 3.13 -29.08
N MET A 387 14.60 2.56 -28.32
CA MET A 387 15.34 1.34 -28.71
C MET A 387 15.97 1.38 -30.12
N ASN A 388 16.35 2.55 -30.63
CA ASN A 388 16.82 2.75 -32.02
C ASN A 388 15.79 2.37 -33.12
N LEU A 389 14.51 2.22 -32.78
CA LEU A 389 13.41 2.12 -33.72
C LEU A 389 13.15 3.51 -34.32
N ASP A 390 12.96 3.54 -35.64
CA ASP A 390 13.00 4.75 -36.45
C ASP A 390 11.86 5.70 -36.06
N SER A 391 12.19 6.92 -35.64
CA SER A 391 11.22 7.96 -35.24
C SER A 391 10.49 8.59 -36.42
N SER A 392 10.67 8.07 -37.64
CA SER A 392 10.04 8.54 -38.88
C SER A 392 8.53 8.21 -38.97
N LEU A 393 7.95 7.69 -37.88
CA LEU A 393 6.63 7.05 -37.78
C LEU A 393 5.60 7.86 -36.98
N ASP A 394 5.84 9.15 -36.77
CA ASP A 394 4.92 10.04 -36.05
C ASP A 394 3.47 9.84 -36.49
N GLY A 395 2.64 9.37 -35.57
CA GLY A 395 1.20 9.15 -35.79
C GLY A 395 0.76 7.77 -36.30
N ASP A 396 1.66 6.86 -36.71
CA ASP A 396 1.28 5.51 -37.18
C ASP A 396 1.51 4.42 -36.13
N ILE A 397 0.55 4.31 -35.21
CA ILE A 397 0.56 3.30 -34.13
C ILE A 397 0.49 1.85 -34.63
N PHE A 398 -0.12 1.59 -35.80
CA PHE A 398 -0.22 0.23 -36.34
C PHE A 398 1.15 -0.25 -36.85
N ASN A 399 1.91 0.64 -37.49
CA ASN A 399 3.28 0.33 -37.89
C ASN A 399 4.19 0.14 -36.66
N ALA A 400 4.06 0.99 -35.64
CA ALA A 400 4.79 0.82 -34.38
C ALA A 400 4.54 -0.55 -33.73
N LEU A 401 3.28 -1.01 -33.69
CA LEU A 401 2.93 -2.34 -33.20
C LEU A 401 3.56 -3.47 -34.02
N ASN A 402 3.58 -3.34 -35.35
CA ASN A 402 4.16 -4.33 -36.25
C ASN A 402 5.69 -4.43 -36.08
N GLN A 403 6.38 -3.30 -35.90
CA GLN A 403 7.82 -3.29 -35.64
C GLN A 403 8.16 -3.93 -34.29
N LEU A 404 7.43 -3.55 -33.23
CA LEU A 404 7.60 -4.15 -31.91
C LEU A 404 7.32 -5.65 -31.92
N GLY A 405 6.27 -6.09 -32.63
CA GLY A 405 5.91 -7.50 -32.75
C GLY A 405 6.98 -8.37 -33.43
N LYS A 406 7.89 -7.77 -34.23
CA LYS A 406 9.03 -8.46 -34.86
C LYS A 406 10.32 -8.39 -34.04
N SER A 407 10.37 -7.51 -33.03
CA SER A 407 11.56 -7.28 -32.23
C SER A 407 11.68 -8.25 -31.05
N SER A 408 12.89 -8.41 -30.51
CA SER A 408 13.18 -9.22 -29.31
C SER A 408 12.97 -8.48 -27.99
N TYR A 409 12.37 -7.28 -28.03
CA TYR A 409 12.33 -6.37 -26.87
C TYR A 409 11.75 -7.01 -25.61
N TRP A 410 10.71 -7.84 -25.75
CA TRP A 410 10.07 -8.48 -24.62
C TRP A 410 11.02 -9.46 -23.90
N ASN A 411 11.83 -10.22 -24.65
CA ASN A 411 12.79 -11.14 -24.06
C ASN A 411 13.85 -10.40 -23.25
N GLU A 412 14.33 -9.27 -23.78
CA GLU A 412 15.31 -8.41 -23.10
C GLU A 412 14.72 -7.74 -21.85
N LEU A 413 13.51 -7.19 -21.97
CA LEU A 413 12.78 -6.58 -20.86
C LEU A 413 12.48 -7.61 -19.77
N ARG A 414 11.97 -8.79 -20.14
CA ARG A 414 11.67 -9.91 -19.23
C ARG A 414 12.91 -10.36 -18.48
N GLN A 415 14.03 -10.58 -19.20
CA GLN A 415 15.29 -10.97 -18.57
C GLN A 415 15.79 -9.88 -17.63
N GLY A 416 15.69 -8.60 -18.03
CA GLY A 416 16.04 -7.47 -17.19
C GLY A 416 15.17 -7.39 -15.92
N LEU A 417 13.86 -7.61 -16.03
CA LEU A 417 12.94 -7.64 -14.90
C LEU A 417 13.33 -8.71 -13.88
N VAL A 418 13.56 -9.95 -14.35
CA VAL A 418 13.99 -11.07 -13.50
C VAL A 418 15.35 -10.78 -12.86
N ASN A 419 16.34 -10.31 -13.63
CA ASN A 419 17.67 -10.00 -13.12
C ASN A 419 17.67 -8.91 -12.05
N GLN A 420 16.71 -7.99 -12.12
CA GLN A 420 16.55 -6.87 -11.19
C GLN A 420 15.65 -7.19 -9.98
N GLY A 421 15.13 -8.41 -9.90
CA GLY A 421 14.35 -8.91 -8.76
C GLY A 421 12.85 -8.60 -8.81
N TRP A 422 12.30 -8.26 -9.97
CA TRP A 422 10.85 -8.09 -10.14
C TRP A 422 10.14 -9.45 -10.19
N SER A 423 8.99 -9.57 -9.50
CA SER A 423 8.14 -10.75 -9.59
C SER A 423 7.22 -10.65 -10.81
N LEU A 424 7.15 -11.74 -11.57
CA LEU A 424 6.26 -11.91 -12.72
C LEU A 424 5.10 -12.87 -12.41
N ASP A 425 4.93 -13.24 -11.13
CA ASP A 425 3.94 -14.24 -10.70
C ASP A 425 2.55 -13.66 -10.48
N GLN A 426 2.45 -12.34 -10.29
CA GLN A 426 1.21 -11.63 -10.00
C GLN A 426 1.13 -10.32 -10.77
N SER A 427 -0.03 -10.07 -11.40
CA SER A 427 -0.32 -8.81 -12.10
C SER A 427 -1.08 -7.86 -11.20
N LEU A 428 -0.52 -6.67 -10.97
CA LEU A 428 -1.20 -5.56 -10.31
C LEU A 428 -1.51 -4.42 -11.30
N LEU A 429 -1.72 -4.77 -12.57
CA LEU A 429 -2.07 -3.81 -13.62
C LEU A 429 -3.55 -3.39 -13.61
N ALA A 430 -4.38 -3.92 -12.70
CA ALA A 430 -5.81 -3.66 -12.63
C ALA A 430 -6.51 -3.83 -13.99
N SER A 431 -6.33 -5.00 -14.60
CA SER A 431 -6.98 -5.37 -15.86
C SER A 431 -8.47 -5.61 -15.67
N GLY A 432 -9.28 -5.35 -16.70
CA GLY A 432 -10.66 -5.79 -16.75
C GLY A 432 -10.80 -7.32 -16.81
N GLU A 433 -11.99 -7.79 -16.46
CA GLU A 433 -12.30 -9.22 -16.35
C GLU A 433 -12.72 -9.88 -17.67
N TRP A 434 -12.82 -9.12 -18.77
CA TRP A 434 -13.25 -9.70 -20.04
C TRP A 434 -12.16 -10.63 -20.61
N ARG A 435 -12.60 -11.82 -21.00
CA ARG A 435 -11.80 -12.82 -21.72
C ARG A 435 -12.55 -13.23 -22.97
N ALA A 436 -11.83 -13.37 -24.07
CA ALA A 436 -12.37 -13.76 -25.36
C ALA A 436 -11.72 -15.07 -25.86
N SER A 437 -12.28 -15.59 -26.95
CA SER A 437 -11.74 -16.73 -27.69
C SER A 437 -11.76 -16.33 -29.16
N TRP A 438 -10.64 -16.49 -29.85
CA TRP A 438 -10.49 -16.23 -31.29
C TRP A 438 -9.49 -17.17 -31.90
#